data_AF-A0A662W2G9-F1
#
_entry.id   AF-A0A662W2G9-F1
#
_cell.length_a   1.000
_cell.length_b   1.000
_cell.length_c   1.000
_cell.angle_alpha   90.00
_cell.angle_beta   90.00
_cell.angle_gamma   90.00
#
_symmetry.space_group_name_H-M   'P 1'
#
loop_
_entity.id
_entity.type
_entity.pdbx_description
1 polymer ?
#
loop_
_entity_poly.entity_id
_entity_poly.type
_entity_poly.pdbx_seq_one_letter_code
_entity_poly.pdbx_strand_id
1 'polypeptide(L)'
;MVEDMAKLGDIALKLERYRHNIASALSWVIFGMIFGSMVTLGNSLVLLGFGGIFWILLILAGITSGYIYYKFWKYVPENREVKRRWKIGLVFLFLPFIIAYSIPLPIKTPLYCATIWYPSLGVGLLICGLYVEKTSLVKSTVYAGVLILLTSPLLLPLFTMPVNPSLIVAAESLCTSMMILIYFITAIYAFFKAEKTIYA
;
A
#
# COMPACT_ATOMS: atom_id res chain seq x y z
N MET A 1 6.21 -34.63 29.11
CA MET A 1 7.04 -34.78 27.90
C MET A 1 6.26 -34.59 26.61
N VAL A 2 5.29 -35.45 26.24
CA VAL A 2 4.50 -35.28 25.00
C VAL A 2 3.66 -33.99 25.03
N GLU A 3 3.06 -33.68 26.18
CA GLU A 3 2.29 -32.46 26.38
C GLU A 3 3.16 -31.19 26.33
N ASP A 4 4.39 -31.26 26.86
CA ASP A 4 5.36 -30.16 26.82
C ASP A 4 5.86 -29.91 25.39
N MET A 5 6.09 -30.98 24.63
CA MET A 5 6.45 -30.89 23.20
C MET A 5 5.30 -30.29 22.37
N ALA A 6 4.05 -30.66 22.66
CA ALA A 6 2.88 -30.07 22.00
C ALA A 6 2.75 -28.56 22.30
N LYS A 7 2.90 -28.17 23.58
CA LYS A 7 2.89 -26.75 23.99
C LYS A 7 4.02 -25.95 23.33
N LEU A 8 5.23 -26.50 23.25
CA LEU A 8 6.36 -25.87 22.55
C LEU A 8 6.08 -25.70 21.05
N GLY A 9 5.47 -26.69 20.41
CA GLY A 9 5.06 -26.63 19.01
C GLY A 9 4.03 -25.52 18.75
N ASP A 10 3.02 -25.41 19.60
CA ASP A 10 2.00 -24.35 19.51
C ASP A 10 2.60 -22.96 19.70
N ILE A 11 3.50 -22.78 20.68
CA ILE A 11 4.20 -21.50 20.89
C ILE A 11 5.03 -21.13 19.65
N ALA A 12 5.76 -22.09 19.07
CA ALA A 12 6.55 -21.85 17.86
C ALA A 12 5.67 -21.38 16.68
N LEU A 13 4.51 -22.02 16.48
CA LEU A 13 3.55 -21.62 15.44
C LEU A 13 2.96 -20.23 15.70
N LYS A 14 2.65 -19.88 16.95
CA LYS A 14 2.16 -18.53 17.32
C LYS A 14 3.22 -17.46 17.05
N LEU A 15 4.48 -17.72 17.40
CA LEU A 15 5.60 -16.81 17.14
C LEU A 15 5.86 -16.65 15.64
N GLU A 16 5.74 -17.71 14.85
CA GLU A 16 5.89 -17.66 13.40
C GLU A 16 4.82 -16.76 12.76
N ARG A 17 3.55 -16.93 13.16
CA ARG A 17 2.43 -16.08 12.72
C ARG A 17 2.61 -14.63 13.15
N TYR A 18 3.05 -14.40 14.38
CA TYR A 18 3.36 -13.06 14.88
C TYR A 18 4.43 -12.37 14.05
N ARG A 19 5.55 -13.05 13.77
CA ARG A 19 6.62 -12.53 12.91
C ARG A 19 6.10 -12.17 11.52
N HIS A 20 5.25 -13.01 10.91
CA HIS A 20 4.65 -12.72 9.61
C HIS A 20 3.77 -11.46 9.65
N ASN A 21 2.97 -11.29 10.71
CA ASN A 21 2.10 -10.12 10.85
C ASN A 21 2.90 -8.83 11.10
N ILE A 22 3.94 -8.87 11.94
CA ILE A 22 4.87 -7.74 12.10
C ILE A 22 5.51 -7.39 10.76
N ALA A 23 5.96 -8.42 10.04
CA ALA A 23 6.61 -8.22 8.75
C ALA A 23 5.66 -7.52 7.76
N SER A 24 4.41 -7.97 7.69
CA SER A 24 3.38 -7.30 6.89
C SER A 24 3.15 -5.86 7.35
N ALA A 25 3.03 -5.60 8.66
CA ALA A 25 2.83 -4.26 9.20
C ALA A 25 3.97 -3.30 8.83
N LEU A 26 5.22 -3.73 9.00
CA LEU A 26 6.40 -2.93 8.66
C LEU A 26 6.51 -2.67 7.16
N SER A 27 6.07 -3.61 6.32
CA SER A 27 6.10 -3.43 4.87
C SER A 27 5.24 -2.24 4.40
N TRP A 28 4.09 -1.99 5.04
CA TRP A 28 3.25 -0.82 4.77
C TRP A 28 3.97 0.48 5.09
N VAL A 29 4.61 0.56 6.26
CA VAL A 29 5.35 1.76 6.70
C VAL A 29 6.52 2.02 5.77
N ILE A 30 7.34 1.00 5.50
CA ILE A 30 8.52 1.13 4.65
C ILE A 30 8.12 1.59 3.25
N PHE A 31 7.13 0.93 2.64
CA PHE A 31 6.67 1.27 1.30
C PHE A 31 6.07 2.68 1.26
N GLY A 32 5.21 3.02 2.23
CA GLY A 32 4.59 4.34 2.35
C GLY A 32 5.61 5.47 2.52
N MET A 33 6.61 5.27 3.37
CA MET A 33 7.67 6.24 3.61
C MET A 33 8.52 6.45 2.36
N ILE A 34 8.98 5.39 1.69
CA ILE A 34 9.83 5.53 0.50
C ILE A 34 9.08 6.20 -0.65
N PHE A 35 7.90 5.69 -1.00
CA PHE A 35 7.11 6.29 -2.07
C PHE A 35 6.66 7.69 -1.71
N GLY A 36 6.21 7.90 -0.48
CA GLY A 36 5.75 9.19 0.01
C GLY A 36 6.82 10.27 -0.02
N SER A 37 8.02 9.96 0.48
CA SER A 37 9.16 10.88 0.44
C SER A 37 9.59 11.19 -0.99
N MET A 38 9.60 10.21 -1.89
CA MET A 38 10.00 10.41 -3.29
C MET A 38 8.98 11.24 -4.07
N VAL A 39 7.68 11.03 -3.86
CA VAL A 39 6.63 11.87 -4.46
C VAL A 39 6.74 13.29 -3.92
N THR A 40 6.92 13.47 -2.60
CA THR A 40 7.09 14.80 -2.00
C THR A 40 8.31 15.55 -2.56
N LEU A 41 9.43 14.85 -2.71
CA LEU A 41 10.64 15.39 -3.33
C LEU A 41 10.40 15.75 -4.80
N GLY A 42 9.77 14.85 -5.56
CA GLY A 42 9.42 15.07 -6.96
C GLY A 42 8.51 16.28 -7.14
N ASN A 43 7.47 16.39 -6.33
CA ASN A 43 6.55 17.53 -6.29
C ASN A 43 7.27 18.84 -5.98
N SER A 44 8.18 18.83 -5.01
CA SER A 44 9.02 20.00 -4.69
C SER A 44 9.88 20.43 -5.88
N LEU A 45 10.47 19.47 -6.61
CA LEU A 45 11.28 19.75 -7.80
C LEU A 45 10.45 20.27 -8.97
N VAL A 46 9.23 19.75 -9.16
CA VAL A 46 8.28 20.26 -10.17
C VAL A 46 7.96 21.74 -9.90
N LEU A 47 7.71 22.11 -8.64
CA LEU A 47 7.45 23.50 -8.25
C LEU A 47 8.67 24.41 -8.47
N LEU A 48 9.89 23.88 -8.39
CA LEU A 48 11.13 24.58 -8.67
C LEU A 48 11.50 24.62 -10.17
N GLY A 49 10.66 24.03 -11.05
CA GLY A 49 10.88 24.02 -12.50
C GLY A 49 11.66 22.82 -13.04
N PHE A 50 11.98 21.82 -12.22
CA PHE A 50 12.77 20.63 -12.59
C PHE A 50 11.90 19.38 -12.84
N GLY A 51 10.76 19.55 -13.51
CA GLY A 51 9.75 18.48 -13.65
C GLY A 51 10.23 17.21 -14.38
N GLY A 52 11.26 17.31 -15.25
CA GLY A 52 11.78 16.16 -15.99
C GLY A 52 12.37 15.04 -15.11
N ILE A 53 12.75 15.35 -13.86
CA ILE A 53 13.39 14.40 -12.94
C ILE A 53 12.35 13.54 -12.20
N PHE A 54 11.08 13.93 -12.18
CA PHE A 54 10.02 13.28 -11.41
C PHE A 54 9.91 11.77 -11.69
N TRP A 55 9.88 11.39 -12.95
CA TRP A 55 9.77 9.97 -13.36
C TRP A 55 10.99 9.14 -12.95
N ILE A 56 12.18 9.74 -12.97
CA ILE A 56 13.41 9.08 -12.52
C ILE A 56 13.32 8.78 -11.03
N LEU A 57 12.82 9.72 -10.22
CA LEU A 57 12.62 9.53 -8.79
C LEU A 57 11.60 8.42 -8.49
N LEU A 58 10.51 8.36 -9.24
CA LEU A 58 9.52 7.28 -9.10
C LEU A 58 10.10 5.90 -9.43
N ILE A 59 10.91 5.80 -10.49
CA ILE A 59 11.60 4.55 -10.85
C ILE A 59 12.56 4.14 -9.72
N LEU A 60 13.34 5.08 -9.20
CA LEU A 60 14.25 4.84 -8.07
C LEU A 60 13.49 4.42 -6.81
N ALA A 61 12.34 5.03 -6.52
CA ALA A 61 11.46 4.65 -5.41
C ALA A 61 10.97 3.19 -5.55
N GLY A 62 10.58 2.80 -6.77
CA GLY A 62 10.17 1.44 -7.09
C GLY A 62 11.30 0.42 -6.92
N ILE A 63 12.49 0.72 -7.45
CA ILE A 63 13.66 -0.17 -7.33
C ILE A 63 14.09 -0.33 -5.88
N THR A 64 14.21 0.77 -5.14
CA THR A 64 14.62 0.76 -3.73
C THR A 64 13.60 0.04 -2.85
N SER A 65 12.31 0.32 -3.05
CA SER A 65 11.22 -0.37 -2.35
C SER A 65 11.20 -1.87 -2.66
N GLY A 66 11.35 -2.25 -3.94
CA GLY A 66 11.43 -3.65 -4.38
C GLY A 66 12.64 -4.38 -3.78
N TYR A 67 13.80 -3.72 -3.73
CA TYR A 67 15.00 -4.27 -3.13
C TYR A 67 14.85 -4.50 -1.61
N ILE A 68 14.32 -3.51 -0.88
CA ILE A 68 14.08 -3.63 0.55
C ILE A 68 13.05 -4.73 0.82
N TYR A 69 11.96 -4.76 0.04
CA TYR A 69 10.95 -5.81 0.14
C TYR A 69 11.56 -7.21 -0.08
N TYR A 70 12.41 -7.38 -1.10
CA TYR A 70 13.12 -8.62 -1.35
C TYR A 70 13.99 -9.06 -0.16
N LYS A 71 14.75 -8.14 0.44
CA LYS A 71 15.55 -8.42 1.64
C LYS A 71 14.68 -8.84 2.82
N PHE A 72 13.57 -8.14 3.00
CA PHE A 72 12.66 -8.36 4.10
C PHE A 72 11.92 -9.71 3.99
N TRP A 73 11.59 -10.13 2.76
CA TRP A 73 10.94 -11.42 2.49
C TRP A 73 11.81 -12.63 2.82
N LYS A 74 13.13 -12.48 2.90
CA LYS A 74 14.03 -13.56 3.36
C LYS A 74 13.72 -14.03 4.80
N TYR A 75 13.13 -13.16 5.61
CA TYR A 75 12.79 -13.46 7.01
C TYR A 75 11.38 -14.02 7.20
N VAL A 76 10.60 -14.11 6.12
CA VAL A 76 9.25 -14.66 6.12
C VAL A 76 9.33 -16.12 5.64
N PRO A 77 8.76 -17.08 6.39
CA PRO A 77 8.81 -18.49 6.01
C PRO A 77 8.12 -18.70 4.65
N GLU A 78 8.79 -19.43 3.75
CA GLU A 78 8.29 -19.63 2.39
C GLU A 78 7.09 -20.59 2.38
N ASN A 79 5.89 -20.03 2.23
CA ASN A 79 4.72 -20.81 1.83
C ASN A 79 4.49 -20.62 0.32
N ARG A 80 4.68 -21.70 -0.45
CA ARG A 80 4.55 -21.69 -1.92
C ARG A 80 3.16 -21.22 -2.38
N GLU A 81 2.10 -21.57 -1.66
CA GLU A 81 0.75 -21.11 -1.97
C GLU A 81 0.60 -19.61 -1.75
N VAL A 82 1.08 -19.11 -0.60
CA VAL A 82 1.04 -17.68 -0.29
C VAL A 82 1.81 -16.89 -1.34
N LYS A 83 3.00 -17.36 -1.74
CA LYS A 83 3.80 -16.74 -2.82
C LYS A 83 3.05 -16.71 -4.15
N ARG A 84 2.37 -17.79 -4.52
CA ARG A 84 1.54 -17.85 -5.74
C ARG A 84 0.34 -16.89 -5.66
N ARG A 85 -0.32 -16.82 -4.51
CA ARG A 85 -1.44 -15.88 -4.30
C ARG A 85 -0.97 -14.44 -4.42
N TRP A 86 0.17 -14.07 -3.83
CA TRP A 86 0.74 -12.73 -3.97
C TRP A 86 1.09 -12.37 -5.41
N LYS A 87 1.65 -13.29 -6.21
CA LYS A 87 1.94 -13.04 -7.63
C LYS A 87 0.68 -12.65 -8.43
N ILE A 88 -0.42 -13.36 -8.21
CA ILE A 88 -1.71 -13.07 -8.86
C ILE A 88 -2.35 -11.82 -8.21
N GLY A 89 -2.22 -11.67 -6.90
CA GLY A 89 -2.69 -10.50 -6.14
C GLY A 89 -2.09 -9.19 -6.66
N LEU A 90 -0.82 -9.18 -7.05
CA LEU A 90 -0.20 -8.02 -7.70
C LEU A 90 -0.90 -7.63 -9.00
N VAL A 91 -1.37 -8.59 -9.80
CA VAL A 91 -2.16 -8.29 -11.00
C VAL A 91 -3.46 -7.58 -10.62
N PHE A 92 -4.15 -8.06 -9.58
CA PHE A 92 -5.36 -7.41 -9.07
C PHE A 92 -5.10 -6.02 -8.47
N LEU A 93 -3.93 -5.80 -7.88
CA LEU A 93 -3.54 -4.50 -7.36
C LEU A 93 -3.43 -3.45 -8.48
N PHE A 94 -2.84 -3.82 -9.63
CA PHE A 94 -2.62 -2.89 -10.74
C PHE A 94 -3.82 -2.77 -11.69
N LEU A 95 -4.73 -3.75 -11.69
CA LEU A 95 -5.87 -3.77 -12.61
C LEU A 95 -6.74 -2.48 -12.56
N PRO A 96 -7.10 -1.93 -11.38
CA PRO A 96 -7.90 -0.69 -11.31
C PRO A 96 -7.18 0.51 -11.91
N PHE A 97 -5.85 0.60 -11.79
CA PHE A 97 -5.06 1.66 -12.42
C PHE A 97 -5.15 1.56 -13.94
N ILE A 98 -4.94 0.37 -14.49
CA ILE A 98 -5.02 0.14 -15.94
C ILE A 98 -6.39 0.56 -16.45
N ILE A 99 -7.47 0.14 -15.78
CA ILE A 99 -8.84 0.49 -16.16
C ILE A 99 -9.06 2.01 -16.08
N ALA A 100 -8.72 2.63 -14.94
CA ALA A 100 -8.93 4.06 -14.72
C ALA A 100 -8.20 4.95 -15.72
N TYR A 101 -6.97 4.59 -16.10
CA TYR A 101 -6.18 5.33 -17.08
C TYR A 101 -6.54 4.99 -18.53
N SER A 102 -7.14 3.83 -18.82
CA SER A 102 -7.49 3.42 -20.19
C SER A 102 -8.84 3.98 -20.67
N ILE A 103 -9.83 4.16 -19.79
CA ILE A 103 -11.17 4.61 -20.20
C ILE A 103 -11.12 6.06 -20.71
N PRO A 104 -11.53 6.36 -21.95
CA PRO A 104 -11.58 7.72 -22.47
C PRO A 104 -12.77 8.48 -21.85
N LEU A 105 -12.58 9.03 -20.66
CA LEU A 105 -13.60 9.87 -20.02
C LEU A 105 -13.44 11.34 -20.47
N PRO A 106 -14.55 12.06 -20.70
CA PRO A 106 -14.52 13.49 -21.02
C PRO A 106 -13.98 14.36 -19.87
N ILE A 107 -13.85 13.79 -18.68
CA ILE A 107 -13.38 14.46 -17.44
C ILE A 107 -11.86 14.26 -17.23
N LYS A 108 -11.13 13.66 -18.18
CA LYS A 108 -9.67 13.45 -18.10
C LYS A 108 -8.91 14.77 -18.16
N THR A 109 -8.91 15.49 -17.04
CA THR A 109 -8.05 16.65 -16.78
C THR A 109 -6.75 16.18 -16.13
N PRO A 110 -5.67 16.96 -16.19
CA PRO A 110 -4.46 16.69 -15.41
C PRO A 110 -4.75 16.51 -13.91
N LEU A 111 -5.74 17.25 -13.38
CA LEU A 111 -6.18 17.15 -12.00
C LEU A 111 -6.90 15.82 -11.69
N TYR A 112 -7.68 15.29 -12.64
CA TYR A 112 -8.23 13.93 -12.56
C TYR A 112 -7.11 12.89 -12.52
N CYS A 113 -6.11 12.97 -13.41
CA CYS A 113 -4.99 12.03 -13.44
C CYS A 113 -4.15 12.05 -12.15
N ALA A 114 -4.01 13.23 -11.54
CA ALA A 114 -3.30 13.49 -10.29
C ALA A 114 -3.99 12.92 -9.03
N THR A 115 -5.27 12.56 -9.13
CA THR A 115 -6.10 12.16 -7.98
C THR A 115 -6.69 10.77 -8.14
N ILE A 116 -6.97 10.31 -9.37
CA ILE A 116 -7.61 9.01 -9.64
C ILE A 116 -6.77 7.81 -9.21
N TRP A 117 -5.45 7.96 -9.11
CA TRP A 117 -4.57 6.91 -8.61
C TRP A 117 -4.92 6.52 -7.16
N TYR A 118 -5.43 7.46 -6.37
CA TYR A 118 -5.76 7.23 -4.96
C TYR A 118 -6.95 6.28 -4.77
N PRO A 119 -8.16 6.52 -5.33
CA PRO A 119 -9.24 5.54 -5.27
C PRO A 119 -8.89 4.25 -6.02
N SER A 120 -8.10 4.31 -7.10
CA SER A 120 -7.63 3.11 -7.81
C SER A 120 -6.77 2.22 -6.91
N LEU A 121 -5.89 2.83 -6.11
CA LEU A 121 -5.12 2.14 -5.08
C LEU A 121 -6.05 1.49 -4.05
N GLY A 122 -7.09 2.20 -3.59
CA GLY A 122 -8.08 1.66 -2.66
C GLY A 122 -8.79 0.41 -3.19
N VAL A 123 -9.30 0.46 -4.42
CA VAL A 123 -9.92 -0.70 -5.09
C VAL A 123 -8.90 -1.84 -5.27
N GLY A 124 -7.69 -1.52 -5.72
CA GLY A 124 -6.64 -2.51 -5.97
C GLY A 124 -6.24 -3.25 -4.70
N LEU A 125 -6.07 -2.52 -3.59
CA LEU A 125 -5.78 -3.07 -2.28
C LEU A 125 -6.94 -3.92 -1.75
N LEU A 126 -8.18 -3.47 -1.93
CA LEU A 126 -9.35 -4.23 -1.52
C LEU A 126 -9.42 -5.59 -2.24
N ILE A 127 -9.34 -5.60 -3.57
CA ILE A 127 -9.41 -6.84 -4.36
C ILE A 127 -8.20 -7.74 -4.08
N CYS A 128 -7.00 -7.17 -4.08
CA CYS A 128 -5.77 -7.90 -3.76
C CYS A 128 -5.86 -8.53 -2.37
N GLY A 129 -6.27 -7.76 -1.36
CA GLY A 129 -6.41 -8.24 0.01
C GLY A 129 -7.46 -9.34 0.16
N LEU A 130 -8.63 -9.20 -0.48
CA LEU A 130 -9.68 -10.22 -0.45
C LEU A 130 -9.19 -11.56 -1.02
N TYR A 131 -8.31 -11.52 -2.04
CA TYR A 131 -7.73 -12.70 -2.65
C TYR A 131 -6.56 -13.28 -1.84
N VAL A 132 -5.59 -12.44 -1.48
CA VAL A 132 -4.33 -12.84 -0.85
C VAL A 132 -4.51 -13.19 0.63
N GLU A 133 -5.29 -12.39 1.36
CA GLU A 133 -5.44 -12.48 2.82
C GLU A 133 -6.64 -13.32 3.25
N LYS A 134 -7.25 -14.10 2.33
CA LYS A 134 -8.44 -14.93 2.61
C LYS A 134 -8.31 -15.80 3.87
N THR A 135 -7.11 -16.34 4.10
CA THR A 135 -6.80 -17.22 5.24
C THR A 135 -5.96 -16.53 6.33
N SER A 136 -5.67 -15.23 6.18
CA SER A 136 -4.89 -14.49 7.16
C SER A 136 -5.79 -14.00 8.30
N LEU A 137 -5.26 -14.05 9.52
CA LEU A 137 -5.93 -13.50 10.70
C LEU A 137 -5.94 -11.95 10.66
N VAL A 138 -4.88 -11.36 10.12
CA VAL A 138 -4.74 -9.92 9.91
C VAL A 138 -4.97 -9.61 8.44
N LYS A 139 -6.05 -8.88 8.15
CA LYS A 139 -6.43 -8.45 6.80
C LYS A 139 -6.00 -7.00 6.56
N SER A 140 -4.70 -6.74 6.62
CA SER A 140 -4.15 -5.38 6.60
C SER A 140 -4.36 -4.70 5.25
N THR A 141 -4.20 -5.45 4.16
CA THR A 141 -4.40 -4.95 2.78
C THR A 141 -5.86 -4.58 2.54
N VAL A 142 -6.80 -5.43 2.97
CA VAL A 142 -8.24 -5.13 2.89
C VAL A 142 -8.57 -3.87 3.69
N TYR A 143 -8.06 -3.78 4.91
CA TYR A 143 -8.31 -2.65 5.81
C TYR A 143 -7.81 -1.33 5.22
N ALA A 144 -6.59 -1.30 4.67
CA ALA A 144 -6.06 -0.13 3.97
C ALA A 144 -6.92 0.25 2.76
N GLY A 145 -7.32 -0.73 1.94
CA GLY A 145 -8.18 -0.50 0.78
C GLY A 145 -9.51 0.14 1.15
N VAL A 146 -10.18 -0.37 2.19
CA VAL A 146 -11.43 0.20 2.72
C VAL A 146 -11.23 1.63 3.19
N LEU A 147 -10.19 1.91 3.97
CA LEU A 147 -9.92 3.27 4.47
C LEU A 147 -9.68 4.26 3.32
N ILE A 148 -8.91 3.87 2.30
CA ILE A 148 -8.65 4.73 1.13
C ILE A 148 -9.95 5.02 0.37
N LEU A 149 -10.82 4.02 0.20
CA LEU A 149 -12.11 4.23 -0.46
C LEU A 149 -13.05 5.12 0.36
N LEU A 150 -13.03 5.00 1.69
CA LEU A 150 -13.83 5.85 2.58
C LEU A 150 -13.37 7.31 2.57
N THR A 151 -12.08 7.57 2.37
CA THR A 151 -11.52 8.93 2.30
C THR A 151 -11.53 9.52 0.89
N SER A 152 -11.68 8.71 -0.15
CA SER A 152 -11.70 9.15 -1.55
C SER A 152 -12.80 10.20 -1.88
N PRO A 153 -14.00 10.19 -1.28
CA PRO A 153 -15.01 11.24 -1.50
C PRO A 153 -14.52 12.65 -1.15
N LEU A 154 -13.51 12.80 -0.27
CA LEU A 154 -12.91 14.10 0.05
C LEU A 154 -12.21 14.75 -1.15
N LEU A 155 -11.89 13.98 -2.20
CA LEU A 155 -11.26 14.46 -3.42
C LEU A 155 -12.27 15.00 -4.45
N LEU A 156 -13.57 14.72 -4.30
CA LEU A 156 -14.59 15.15 -5.26
C LEU A 156 -14.61 16.68 -5.50
N PRO A 157 -14.46 17.56 -4.49
CA PRO A 157 -14.43 19.00 -4.71
C PRO A 157 -13.23 19.47 -5.56
N LEU A 158 -12.15 18.68 -5.64
CA LEU A 158 -10.99 19.04 -6.45
C LEU A 158 -11.34 19.00 -7.94
N PHE A 159 -12.25 18.12 -8.37
CA PHE A 159 -12.62 17.99 -9.79
C PHE A 159 -13.29 19.24 -10.37
N THR A 160 -13.84 20.10 -9.53
CA THR A 160 -14.49 21.35 -9.95
C THR A 160 -13.55 22.56 -9.96
N MET A 161 -12.31 22.39 -9.48
CA MET A 161 -11.35 23.49 -9.39
C MET A 161 -10.65 23.78 -10.74
N PRO A 162 -10.25 25.04 -11.01
CA PRO A 162 -9.52 25.40 -12.22
C PRO A 162 -8.14 24.75 -12.24
N VAL A 163 -7.83 24.06 -13.34
CA VAL A 163 -6.57 23.32 -13.50
C VAL A 163 -5.40 24.28 -13.62
N ASN A 164 -4.43 24.16 -12.70
CA ASN A 164 -3.13 24.81 -12.80
C ASN A 164 -2.03 23.90 -12.21
N PRO A 165 -0.74 24.10 -12.58
CA PRO A 165 0.35 23.24 -12.13
C PRO A 165 0.49 23.11 -10.61
N SER A 166 0.32 24.21 -9.87
CA SER A 166 0.41 24.21 -8.41
C SER A 166 -0.69 23.36 -7.78
N LEU A 167 -1.91 23.41 -8.32
CA LEU A 167 -3.03 22.62 -7.85
C LEU A 167 -2.86 21.12 -8.13
N ILE A 168 -2.28 20.77 -9.28
CA ILE A 168 -1.93 19.38 -9.62
C ILE A 168 -0.96 18.84 -8.56
N VAL A 169 0.13 19.56 -8.29
CA VAL A 169 1.13 19.18 -7.29
C VAL A 169 0.52 19.11 -5.88
N ALA A 170 -0.35 20.05 -5.52
CA ALA A 170 -1.03 20.05 -4.24
C ALA A 170 -1.98 18.85 -4.09
N ALA A 171 -2.73 18.50 -5.13
CA ALA A 171 -3.62 17.35 -5.15
C ALA A 171 -2.85 16.02 -5.04
N GLU A 172 -1.72 15.89 -5.74
CA GLU A 172 -0.85 14.72 -5.61
C GLU A 172 -0.29 14.61 -4.19
N SER A 173 0.22 15.72 -3.64
CA SER A 173 0.76 15.77 -2.27
C SER A 173 -0.31 15.44 -1.22
N LEU A 174 -1.54 15.92 -1.42
CA LEU A 174 -2.69 15.58 -0.58
C LEU A 174 -2.95 14.07 -0.62
N CYS A 175 -3.12 13.48 -1.81
CA CYS A 175 -3.36 12.04 -1.96
C CYS A 175 -2.22 11.20 -1.34
N THR A 176 -0.97 11.62 -1.53
CA THR A 176 0.20 10.98 -0.92
C THR A 176 0.18 11.06 0.60
N SER A 177 -0.11 12.22 1.18
CA SER A 177 -0.20 12.39 2.64
C SER A 177 -1.31 11.51 3.24
N MET A 178 -2.47 11.45 2.60
CA MET A 178 -3.58 10.59 3.02
C MET A 178 -3.21 9.11 2.94
N MET A 179 -2.49 8.69 1.90
CA MET A 179 -1.99 7.32 1.76
C MET A 179 -1.02 6.95 2.88
N ILE A 180 -0.02 7.80 3.16
CA ILE A 180 0.96 7.57 4.23
C ILE A 180 0.27 7.42 5.58
N LEU A 181 -0.69 8.32 5.88
CA LEU A 181 -1.44 8.27 7.13
C LEU A 181 -2.22 6.95 7.26
N ILE A 182 -2.89 6.51 6.19
CA ILE A 182 -3.62 5.23 6.20
C ILE A 182 -2.68 4.04 6.33
N TYR A 183 -1.51 4.06 5.70
CA TYR A 183 -0.52 2.99 5.85
C TYR A 183 0.03 2.92 7.27
N PHE A 184 0.26 4.07 7.92
CA PHE A 184 0.64 4.13 9.32
C PHE A 184 -0.45 3.57 10.24
N ILE A 185 -1.71 4.01 10.06
CA ILE A 185 -2.86 3.49 10.81
C ILE A 185 -3.01 1.97 10.60
N THR A 186 -2.84 1.50 9.37
CA THR A 186 -2.93 0.07 9.02
C THR A 186 -1.80 -0.74 9.66
N ALA A 187 -0.58 -0.20 9.70
CA ALA A 187 0.55 -0.83 10.35
C ALA A 187 0.33 -0.96 11.87
N ILE A 188 -0.17 0.10 12.51
CA ILE A 188 -0.54 0.08 13.94
C ILE A 188 -1.66 -0.95 14.19
N TYR A 189 -2.70 -0.95 13.37
CA TYR A 189 -3.79 -1.94 13.43
C TYR A 189 -3.25 -3.37 13.33
N ALA A 190 -2.38 -3.63 12.34
CA ALA A 190 -1.78 -4.94 12.12
C ALA A 190 -0.89 -5.35 13.29
N PHE A 191 -0.13 -4.43 13.87
CA PHE A 191 0.72 -4.64 15.04
C PHE A 191 -0.10 -5.08 16.26
N PHE A 192 -1.12 -4.31 16.66
CA PHE A 192 -1.96 -4.66 17.81
C PHE A 192 -2.78 -5.94 17.58
N LYS A 193 -3.16 -6.24 16.34
CA LYS A 193 -3.84 -7.48 16.02
C LYS A 193 -2.89 -8.68 16.01
N ALA A 194 -1.62 -8.47 15.66
CA ALA A 194 -0.59 -9.50 15.76
C ALA A 194 -0.36 -9.93 17.21
N GLU A 195 -0.31 -8.98 18.14
CA GLU A 195 -0.16 -9.24 19.58
C GLU A 195 -1.20 -10.23 20.10
N LYS A 196 -2.47 -10.05 19.72
CA LYS A 196 -3.56 -10.99 20.09
C LYS A 196 -3.32 -12.42 19.63
N THR A 197 -2.47 -12.65 18.63
CA THR A 197 -2.13 -14.00 18.12
C THR A 197 -1.20 -14.75 19.06
N ILE A 198 -0.44 -14.04 19.91
CA ILE A 198 0.42 -14.66 20.93
C ILE A 198 -0.42 -15.10 22.14
N TYR A 199 -1.40 -14.26 22.52
CA TYR A 199 -2.19 -14.44 23.75
C TYR A 199 -3.48 -15.26 23.60
N ALA A 200 -4.00 -15.43 22.37
CA ALA A 200 -5.07 -16.38 22.04
C ALA A 200 -4.47 -17.76 21.80
#